data_AF-A0A0V0Z102-F1
#
_entry.id   AF-A0A0V0Z102-F1
#
_cell.length_a   1.000
_cell.length_b   1.000
_cell.length_c   1.000
_cell.angle_alpha   90.00
_cell.angle_beta   90.00
_cell.angle_gamma   90.00
#
_symmetry.space_group_name_H-M   'P 1'
#
loop_
_entity.id
_entity.type
_entity.pdbx_description
1 polymer ?
#
loop_
_entity_poly.entity_id
_entity_poly.type
_entity_poly.pdbx_seq_one_letter_code
_entity_poly.pdbx_strand_id
1 'polypeptide(L)' 'LPSVRNYYPPVNATAFVTGWGRTTESYGSMRLQQVDVTIIEAKKCKSMYHSLFGPINTDLMFCAGHEGGGKDSCQ' A
#
# COMPACT_ATOMS: atom_id res chain seq x y z
N LEU A 1 -6.88 4.63 -29.06
CA LEU A 1 -7.12 4.66 -27.60
C LEU A 1 -5.91 4.02 -26.93
N PRO A 2 -5.26 4.66 -25.94
CA PRO A 2 -4.09 4.07 -25.30
C PRO A 2 -4.53 2.76 -24.64
N SER A 3 -3.77 1.70 -24.91
CA SER A 3 -4.05 0.35 -24.45
C SER A 3 -4.07 0.28 -22.92
N VAL A 4 -5.09 -0.39 -22.39
CA VAL A 4 -5.45 -0.51 -20.96
C VAL A 4 -4.37 -1.22 -20.09
N ARG A 5 -3.18 -1.52 -20.63
CA ARG A 5 -2.13 -2.30 -19.94
C ARG A 5 -1.20 -1.51 -19.02
N ASN A 6 -1.41 -0.20 -18.83
CA ASN A 6 -0.51 0.65 -18.04
C ASN A 6 -1.06 1.09 -16.66
N TYR A 7 -2.11 0.46 -16.12
CA TYR A 7 -2.67 0.87 -14.83
C TYR A 7 -2.02 0.18 -13.61
N TYR A 8 -1.27 -0.91 -13.81
CA TYR A 8 -0.63 -1.60 -12.69
C TYR A 8 0.72 -0.95 -12.38
N PRO A 9 0.94 -0.48 -11.14
CA PRO A 9 2.19 0.16 -10.78
C PRO A 9 3.35 -0.86 -10.84
N PRO A 10 4.55 -0.47 -11.29
CA PRO A 10 5.67 -1.40 -11.39
C PRO A 10 6.07 -1.96 -10.02
N VAL A 11 6.36 -3.25 -9.95
CA VAL A 11 6.89 -3.89 -8.74
C VAL A 11 8.20 -3.21 -8.35
N ASN A 12 8.41 -2.99 -7.05
CA ASN A 12 9.54 -2.25 -6.48
C ASN A 12 9.59 -0.75 -6.81
N ALA A 13 8.61 -0.19 -7.51
CA ALA A 13 8.52 1.26 -7.64
C ALA A 13 8.18 1.89 -6.29
N THR A 14 8.76 3.07 -6.04
CA THR A 14 8.39 3.92 -4.91
C THR A 14 7.12 4.70 -5.25
N ALA A 15 6.14 4.65 -4.36
CA ALA A 15 4.95 5.47 -4.39
C ALA A 15 4.84 6.30 -3.11
N PHE A 16 4.03 7.36 -3.14
CA PHE A 16 3.77 8.20 -1.98
C PHE A 16 2.30 8.15 -1.62
N VAL A 17 2.02 7.84 -0.35
CA VAL A 17 0.68 7.91 0.21
C VAL A 17 0.60 9.19 1.02
N THR A 18 -0.44 9.99 0.79
CA THR A 18 -0.69 11.24 1.53
C THR A 18 -2.04 11.15 2.23
N GLY A 19 -2.14 11.77 3.41
CA GLY A 19 -3.40 11.78 4.16
C GLY A 19 -3.30 12.46 5.52
N TRP A 20 -4.44 12.54 6.21
CA TRP A 20 -4.58 13.10 7.56
C TRP A 20 -4.85 12.02 8.61
N GLY A 21 -4.51 10.76 8.29
CA GLY A 21 -4.68 9.63 9.19
C GLY A 21 -3.90 9.76 10.49
N ARG A 22 -4.13 8.82 11.40
CA ARG A 22 -3.41 8.75 12.68
C ARG A 22 -1.92 8.52 12.48
N THR A 23 -1.09 9.39 13.07
CA THR A 23 0.36 9.17 13.23
C THR A 23 0.72 8.58 14.60
N THR A 24 -0.24 8.58 15.53
CA THR A 24 -0.17 8.04 16.89
C THR A 24 -1.54 7.48 17.28
N GLU A 25 -1.64 6.72 18.37
CA GLU A 25 -2.89 6.07 18.83
C GLU A 25 -4.07 7.01 19.12
N SER A 26 -3.86 8.32 19.20
CA SER A 26 -4.86 9.29 19.63
C SER A 26 -5.71 9.87 18.50
N TYR A 27 -5.15 10.76 17.67
CA TYR A 27 -5.90 11.56 16.71
C TYR A 27 -5.22 11.60 15.33
N GLY A 28 -6.04 11.81 14.31
CA GLY A 28 -5.56 12.11 12.96
C GLY A 28 -4.72 13.38 12.95
N SER A 29 -3.77 13.47 12.02
CA SER A 29 -2.90 14.64 11.95
C SER A 29 -3.67 15.88 11.48
N MET A 30 -3.46 17.02 12.16
CA MET A 30 -3.99 18.32 11.70
C MET A 30 -3.27 18.85 10.44
N ARG A 31 -2.14 18.25 10.07
CA ARG A 31 -1.36 18.59 8.88
C ARG A 31 -1.33 17.40 7.94
N LEU A 32 -1.40 17.66 6.63
CA LEU A 32 -1.23 16.62 5.63
C LEU A 32 0.12 15.91 5.85
N GLN A 33 0.08 14.58 5.97
CA GLN A 33 1.24 13.74 6.09
C GLN A 33 1.52 13.04 4.76
N GLN A 34 2.75 12.58 4.60
CA GLN A 34 3.19 11.77 3.47
C GLN A 34 4.11 10.65 3.95
N VAL A 35 3.97 9.47 3.37
CA VAL A 35 4.88 8.34 3.57
C VAL A 35 5.25 7.72 2.23
N ASP A 36 6.53 7.39 2.07
CA ASP A 36 7.01 6.59 0.95
C ASP A 36 6.68 5.11 1.19
N VAL A 37 6.24 4.41 0.16
CA VAL A 37 5.96 2.96 0.19
C VAL A 37 6.49 2.31 -1.08
N THR A 38 6.75 1.00 -1.02
CA THR A 38 7.21 0.23 -2.18
C THR A 38 6.10 -0.69 -2.67
N ILE A 39 5.90 -0.75 -3.98
CA ILE A 39 4.93 -1.66 -4.59
C ILE A 39 5.39 -3.11 -4.43
N ILE A 40 4.54 -3.94 -3.82
CA ILE A 40 4.80 -5.34 -3.50
C ILE A 40 4.26 -6.23 -4.62
N GLU A 41 5.03 -7.25 -5.00
CA GLU A 41 4.62 -8.25 -5.98
C GLU A 41 3.30 -8.95 -5.57
N ALA A 42 2.37 -9.12 -6.51
CA ALA A 42 1.07 -9.74 -6.28
C ALA A 42 1.15 -11.12 -5.61
N LYS A 43 2.10 -11.98 -6.02
CA LYS A 43 2.29 -13.30 -5.41
C LYS A 43 2.69 -13.19 -3.93
N LYS A 44 3.62 -12.29 -3.62
CA LYS A 44 4.06 -12.02 -2.25
C LYS A 44 2.91 -11.45 -1.42
N CYS A 45 2.15 -10.49 -1.97
CA CYS A 45 1.02 -9.94 -1.26
C CYS A 45 -0.06 -10.99 -0.94
N LYS A 46 -0.42 -11.85 -1.91
CA LYS A 46 -1.35 -12.95 -1.66
C LYS A 46 -0.88 -13.83 -0.52
N SER A 47 0.41 -14.20 -0.50
CA SER A 47 0.98 -15.02 0.56
C SER A 47 0.91 -14.34 1.94
N MET A 48 1.29 -13.05 2.01
CA MET A 48 1.26 -12.27 3.25
C MET A 48 -0.16 -12.13 3.79
N TYR A 49 -1.09 -11.70 2.93
CA TYR A 49 -2.47 -11.44 3.33
C TYR A 49 -3.24 -12.72 3.67
N HIS A 50 -3.04 -13.79 2.89
CA HIS A 50 -3.67 -15.09 3.16
C HIS A 50 -3.26 -15.66 4.53
N SER A 51 -2.02 -15.42 4.96
CA SER A 51 -1.55 -15.89 6.27
C SER A 51 -2.17 -15.15 7.47
N LEU A 52 -2.69 -13.93 7.27
CA LEU A 52 -3.15 -13.06 8.36
C LEU A 52 -4.67 -12.80 8.35
N PHE A 53 -5.26 -12.63 7.16
CA PHE A 53 -6.62 -12.08 6.98
C PHE A 53 -7.47 -12.83 5.95
N GLY A 54 -6.89 -13.73 5.15
CA GLY A 54 -7.60 -14.52 4.12
C GLY A 54 -7.24 -14.13 2.67
N PRO A 55 -7.85 -14.77 1.66
CA PRO A 55 -7.50 -14.57 0.26
C PRO A 55 -7.92 -13.18 -0.26
N ILE A 56 -7.09 -12.60 -1.13
CA ILE A 56 -7.35 -11.31 -1.81
C ILE A 56 -7.28 -11.43 -3.34
N ASN A 57 -8.02 -10.56 -4.03
CA ASN A 57 -7.99 -10.46 -5.49
C ASN A 57 -7.00 -9.38 -5.95
N THR A 58 -5.83 -9.80 -6.43
CA THR A 58 -4.79 -8.88 -6.93
C THR A 58 -4.99 -8.41 -8.37
N ASP A 59 -6.06 -8.85 -9.05
CA ASP A 59 -6.41 -8.33 -10.38
C ASP A 59 -7.10 -6.96 -10.26
N LEU A 60 -7.66 -6.68 -9.08
CA LEU A 60 -8.33 -5.41 -8.72
C LEU A 60 -7.56 -4.61 -7.66
N MET A 61 -6.64 -5.26 -6.95
CA MET A 61 -5.89 -4.67 -5.84
C MET A 61 -4.38 -4.87 -6.04
N PHE A 62 -3.60 -3.92 -5.54
CA PHE A 62 -2.16 -4.07 -5.38
C PHE A 62 -1.80 -3.76 -3.93
N CYS A 63 -0.60 -4.14 -3.53
CA CYS A 63 -0.13 -3.94 -2.17
C CYS A 63 1.09 -3.04 -2.20
N ALA A 64 1.20 -2.18 -1.20
CA ALA A 64 2.33 -1.29 -1.03
C ALA A 64 2.66 -1.18 0.46
N GLY A 65 3.94 -1.14 0.79
CA GLY A 65 4.38 -1.01 2.17
C GLY A 65 5.89 -1.21 2.31
N HIS A 66 6.36 -1.24 3.56
CA HIS A 66 7.74 -1.57 3.92
C HIS A 66 7.77 -2.90 4.65
N GLU A 67 8.62 -3.83 4.20
CA GLU A 67 8.72 -5.18 4.80
C GLU A 67 9.18 -5.16 6.26
N GLY A 68 9.90 -4.12 6.67
CA GLY A 68 10.33 -3.91 8.06
C GLY A 68 9.29 -3.22 8.95
N GLY A 69 8.11 -2.88 8.43
CA GLY A 69 7.11 -2.09 9.15
C GLY A 69 7.59 -0.65 9.41
N GLY A 70 6.99 0.02 10.41
CA GLY A 70 7.36 1.36 10.85
C GLY A 70 6.90 2.53 9.97
N LYS A 71 6.42 2.24 8.75
CA LYS A 71 5.85 3.21 7.80
C LYS A 71 4.64 2.61 7.10
N ASP A 72 3.46 3.13 7.39
CA ASP A 72 2.20 2.67 6.80
C ASP A 72 1.13 3.78 6.83
N SER A 73 0.03 3.56 6.12
CA SER A 73 -1.21 4.32 6.23
C SER A 73 -2.07 3.83 7.40
N CYS A 74 -2.76 4.74 8.08
CA CYS A 74 -3.67 4.38 9.18
C CYS A 74 -4.96 5.21 9.10
N GLN A 75 -6.05 4.64 9.63
CA GLN A 75 -7.39 5.27 9.69
C GLN A 75 -7.42 6.38 10.72
#